data_AF-A0A178VSX8-F1
#
_entry.id   AF-A0A178VSX8-F1
#
_cell.length_a   1.000
_cell.length_b   1.000
_cell.length_c   1.000
_cell.angle_alpha   90.00
_cell.angle_beta   90.00
_cell.angle_gamma   90.00
#
_symmetry.space_group_name_H-M   'P 1'
#
loop_
_entity.id
_entity.type
_entity.pdbx_description
1 polymer ?
#
loop_
_entity_poly.entity_id
_entity_poly.type
_entity_poly.pdbx_seq_one_letter_code
_entity_poly.pdbx_strand_id
1 'polypeptide(L)'
;MKLWRRVSGAIKDKLSLITATDEKFTAAVIKATSHNDVSMDIENVQFIYRYIQSNPSSFKPIIRAVSLRVEHTRNWTVALKCLMLLHGLFFSGIMTVDSIGRLPFDLSGFGRRKSRFSRTGRFNIFVRAYFMFLDERSILYYNKNMIRLEIIVKMQRIVDSLMRIKPIGETPLVIEAMEYVISEVVLINGHICRGFAGFLSDVQSNMLEISSAEADLAMNIVAKSLSQREKLFKYFEFCRGFGVTNAQETSNILRITESQMIVLDKLLHIAPELDWKAAKVTPVTAADMVDLVTSEERSNSPSDFLTF
;
A
#
# COMPACT_ATOMS: atom_id res chain seq x y z
N MET A 1 11.08 33.02 -41.04
CA MET A 1 9.75 33.36 -40.45
C MET A 1 8.69 32.24 -40.51
N LYS A 2 8.55 31.46 -41.60
CA LYS A 2 7.53 30.39 -41.70
C LYS A 2 7.69 29.24 -40.68
N LEU A 3 8.93 28.89 -40.31
CA LEU A 3 9.21 27.83 -39.33
C LEU A 3 8.71 28.20 -37.91
N TRP A 4 8.94 29.44 -37.49
CA TRP A 4 8.49 29.97 -36.19
C TRP A 4 6.96 29.98 -36.04
N ARG A 5 6.22 30.32 -37.10
CA ARG A 5 4.73 30.24 -37.09
C ARG A 5 4.22 28.81 -36.99
N ARG A 6 4.88 27.84 -37.66
CA ARG A 6 4.53 26.42 -37.57
C ARG A 6 4.81 25.83 -36.18
N VAL A 7 5.96 26.17 -35.60
CA VAL A 7 6.31 25.75 -34.23
C VAL A 7 5.35 26.37 -33.21
N SER A 8 5.03 27.66 -33.33
CA SER A 8 4.05 28.33 -32.47
C SER A 8 2.64 27.72 -32.58
N GLY A 9 2.19 27.39 -33.81
CA GLY A 9 0.93 26.69 -34.04
C GLY A 9 0.90 25.32 -33.37
N ALA A 10 1.94 24.51 -33.56
CA ALA A 10 2.03 23.18 -32.94
C ALA A 10 2.03 23.24 -31.39
N ILE A 11 2.65 24.26 -30.79
CA ILE A 11 2.61 24.49 -29.33
C ILE A 11 1.19 24.84 -28.88
N LYS A 12 0.51 25.73 -29.61
CA LYS A 12 -0.88 26.13 -29.30
C LYS A 12 -1.84 24.96 -29.43
N ASP A 13 -1.71 24.15 -30.47
CA ASP A 13 -2.57 22.98 -30.70
C ASP A 13 -2.34 21.93 -29.61
N LYS A 14 -1.08 21.67 -29.25
CA LYS A 14 -0.72 20.78 -28.13
C LYS A 14 -1.30 21.28 -26.81
N LEU A 15 -1.23 22.59 -26.54
CA LEU A 15 -1.80 23.19 -25.32
C LEU A 15 -3.32 23.07 -25.30
N SER A 16 -3.98 23.33 -26.43
CA SER A 16 -5.44 23.22 -26.57
C SER A 16 -5.93 21.79 -26.34
N LEU A 17 -5.18 20.80 -26.85
CA LEU A 17 -5.45 19.38 -26.59
C LEU A 17 -5.30 19.03 -25.11
N ILE A 18 -4.24 19.52 -24.44
CA ILE A 18 -4.03 19.30 -23.01
C ILE A 18 -5.20 19.90 -22.20
N THR A 19 -5.59 21.14 -22.48
CA THR A 19 -6.70 21.80 -21.79
C THR A 19 -8.01 21.03 -21.98
N ALA A 20 -8.33 20.63 -23.21
CA ALA A 20 -9.53 19.85 -23.50
C ALA A 20 -9.54 18.49 -22.78
N THR A 21 -8.38 17.83 -22.67
CA THR A 21 -8.28 16.58 -21.90
C THR A 21 -8.47 16.80 -20.40
N ASP A 22 -7.91 17.87 -19.84
CA ASP A 22 -8.07 18.22 -18.42
C ASP A 22 -9.52 18.55 -18.08
N GLU A 23 -10.23 19.27 -18.95
CA GLU A 23 -11.67 19.53 -18.83
C GLU A 23 -12.49 18.24 -18.88
N LYS A 24 -12.14 17.32 -19.79
CA LYS A 24 -12.80 16.01 -19.89
C LYS A 24 -12.64 15.19 -18.61
N PHE A 25 -11.43 15.13 -18.04
CA PHE A 25 -11.20 14.43 -16.78
C PHE A 25 -11.93 15.10 -15.61
N THR A 26 -11.92 16.43 -15.56
CA THR A 26 -12.65 17.19 -14.55
C THR A 26 -14.15 16.90 -14.61
N ALA A 27 -14.74 16.89 -15.80
CA ALA A 27 -16.15 16.55 -15.99
C ALA A 27 -16.47 15.11 -15.56
N ALA A 28 -15.62 14.14 -15.92
CA ALA A 28 -15.78 12.73 -15.50
C ALA A 28 -15.70 12.59 -13.97
N VAL A 29 -14.75 13.26 -13.32
CA VAL A 29 -14.61 13.27 -11.86
C VAL A 29 -15.83 13.92 -11.19
N ILE A 30 -16.36 15.03 -11.71
CA ILE A 30 -17.56 15.69 -11.17
C ILE A 30 -18.77 14.76 -11.26
N LYS A 31 -18.95 14.05 -12.39
CA LYS A 31 -20.05 13.08 -12.57
C LYS A 31 -19.91 11.88 -11.62
N ALA A 32 -18.71 11.28 -11.57
CA ALA A 32 -18.37 10.21 -10.64
C ALA A 32 -18.64 10.58 -9.17
N THR A 33 -18.45 11.87 -8.82
CA THR A 33 -18.53 12.40 -7.46
C THR A 33 -19.68 13.41 -7.29
N SER A 34 -20.82 13.11 -7.91
CA SER A 34 -22.05 13.89 -7.78
C SER A 34 -22.58 13.91 -6.34
N HIS A 35 -23.53 14.80 -6.04
CA HIS A 35 -24.11 14.93 -4.70
C HIS A 35 -25.13 13.84 -4.35
N ASN A 36 -25.41 12.93 -5.28
CA ASN A 36 -26.31 11.80 -5.08
C ASN A 36 -25.71 10.83 -4.03
N ASP A 37 -26.47 10.45 -3.01
CA ASP A 37 -26.05 9.53 -1.94
C ASP A 37 -26.56 8.09 -2.13
N VAL A 38 -27.08 7.77 -3.32
CA VAL A 38 -27.49 6.39 -3.69
C VAL A 38 -26.27 5.51 -4.01
N SER A 39 -25.42 5.91 -4.96
CA SER A 39 -24.26 5.10 -5.36
C SER A 39 -23.22 5.90 -6.15
N MET A 40 -22.04 5.34 -6.37
CA MET A 40 -21.09 5.83 -7.36
C MET A 40 -21.66 5.77 -8.79
N ASP A 41 -21.33 6.76 -9.62
CA ASP A 41 -21.61 6.68 -11.06
C ASP A 41 -20.58 5.75 -11.71
N ILE A 42 -20.98 4.48 -11.83
CA ILE A 42 -20.12 3.39 -12.27
C ILE A 42 -19.58 3.59 -13.69
N GLU A 43 -20.33 4.24 -14.57
CA GLU A 43 -19.91 4.49 -15.96
C GLU A 43 -18.70 5.43 -15.99
N ASN A 44 -18.79 6.55 -15.27
CA ASN A 44 -17.69 7.51 -15.19
C ASN A 44 -16.49 6.95 -14.41
N VAL A 45 -16.73 6.15 -13.37
CA VAL A 45 -15.67 5.43 -12.63
C VAL A 45 -14.92 4.47 -13.56
N GLN A 46 -15.64 3.62 -14.30
CA GLN A 46 -15.04 2.67 -15.23
C GLN A 46 -14.30 3.37 -16.37
N PHE A 47 -14.87 4.48 -16.88
CA PHE A 47 -14.18 5.32 -17.87
C PHE A 47 -12.84 5.80 -17.33
N ILE A 48 -12.79 6.36 -16.11
CA ILE A 48 -11.55 6.84 -15.48
C ILE A 48 -10.53 5.70 -15.34
N TYR A 49 -10.94 4.55 -14.81
CA TYR A 49 -10.01 3.43 -14.55
C TYR A 49 -9.44 2.85 -15.85
N ARG A 50 -10.30 2.56 -16.82
CA ARG A 50 -9.86 2.07 -18.14
C ARG A 50 -8.95 3.07 -18.83
N TYR A 51 -9.25 4.37 -18.72
CA TYR A 51 -8.45 5.40 -19.35
C TYR A 51 -7.05 5.49 -18.73
N ILE A 52 -6.92 5.45 -17.40
CA ILE A 52 -5.62 5.41 -16.71
C ILE A 52 -4.84 4.15 -17.11
N GLN A 53 -5.51 3.00 -17.15
CA GLN A 53 -4.89 1.73 -17.53
C GLN A 53 -4.34 1.77 -18.96
N SER A 54 -5.09 2.33 -19.91
CA SER A 54 -4.63 2.48 -21.30
C SER A 54 -3.64 3.63 -21.50
N ASN A 55 -3.69 4.67 -20.66
CA ASN A 55 -2.87 5.88 -20.78
C ASN A 55 -2.31 6.29 -19.41
N PRO A 56 -1.23 5.65 -18.92
CA PRO A 56 -0.72 5.90 -17.57
C PRO A 56 -0.31 7.36 -17.28
N SER A 57 0.01 8.15 -18.31
CA SER A 57 0.30 9.59 -18.21
C SER A 57 -0.90 10.43 -17.75
N SER A 58 -2.12 9.94 -17.96
CA SER A 58 -3.37 10.59 -17.53
C SER A 58 -3.62 10.54 -16.02
N PHE A 59 -2.87 9.70 -15.30
CA PHE A 59 -2.98 9.57 -13.85
C PHE A 59 -2.81 10.93 -13.15
N LYS A 60 -1.77 11.70 -13.50
CA LYS A 60 -1.50 13.00 -12.85
C LYS A 60 -2.64 14.02 -13.06
N PRO A 61 -3.11 14.29 -14.29
CA PRO A 61 -4.30 15.13 -14.52
C PRO A 61 -5.55 14.69 -13.75
N ILE A 62 -5.84 13.38 -13.74
CA ILE A 62 -7.03 12.86 -13.07
C ILE A 62 -6.92 13.02 -11.54
N ILE A 63 -5.77 12.67 -10.96
CA ILE A 63 -5.53 12.86 -9.53
C ILE A 63 -5.60 14.35 -9.15
N ARG A 64 -5.10 15.25 -10.00
CA ARG A 64 -5.28 16.69 -9.81
C ARG A 64 -6.75 17.10 -9.81
N ALA A 65 -7.55 16.59 -10.75
CA ALA A 65 -8.99 16.87 -10.79
C ALA A 65 -9.72 16.35 -9.53
N VAL A 66 -9.34 15.17 -9.03
CA VAL A 66 -9.86 14.63 -7.75
C VAL A 66 -9.46 15.54 -6.58
N SER A 67 -8.20 15.97 -6.52
CA SER A 67 -7.69 16.85 -5.45
C SER A 67 -8.47 18.16 -5.38
N LEU A 68 -8.63 18.83 -6.53
CA LEU A 68 -9.42 20.07 -6.63
C LEU A 68 -10.88 19.84 -6.18
N ARG A 69 -11.49 18.73 -6.59
CA ARG A 69 -12.86 18.38 -6.19
C ARG A 69 -12.99 18.21 -4.67
N VAL A 70 -12.01 17.60 -4.03
CA VAL A 70 -11.95 17.40 -2.57
C VAL A 70 -11.76 18.72 -1.83
N GLU A 71 -10.84 19.57 -2.28
CA GLU A 71 -10.54 20.86 -1.65
C GLU A 71 -11.74 21.82 -1.64
N HIS A 72 -12.55 21.80 -2.71
CA HIS A 72 -13.68 22.72 -2.86
C HIS A 72 -15.00 22.21 -2.27
N THR A 73 -15.09 20.95 -1.83
CA THR A 73 -16.34 20.41 -1.29
C THR A 73 -16.44 20.53 0.24
N ARG A 74 -17.65 20.86 0.71
CA ARG A 74 -18.06 20.75 2.13
C ARG A 74 -19.11 19.65 2.33
N ASN A 75 -19.44 18.91 1.28
CA ASN A 75 -20.45 17.85 1.26
C ASN A 75 -19.78 16.49 1.45
N TRP A 76 -20.22 15.75 2.48
CA TRP A 76 -19.65 14.44 2.85
C TRP A 76 -19.82 13.41 1.73
N THR A 77 -20.92 13.45 0.98
CA THR A 77 -21.20 12.55 -0.13
C THR A 77 -20.13 12.67 -1.20
N VAL A 78 -19.83 13.91 -1.62
CA VAL A 78 -18.80 14.18 -2.62
C VAL A 78 -17.42 13.76 -2.11
N ALA A 79 -17.09 14.14 -0.87
CA ALA A 79 -15.79 13.80 -0.27
C ALA A 79 -15.61 12.28 -0.18
N LEU A 80 -16.65 11.54 0.24
CA LEU A 80 -16.63 10.08 0.30
C LEU A 80 -16.47 9.47 -1.09
N LYS A 81 -17.21 9.93 -2.09
CA LYS A 81 -17.09 9.44 -3.47
C LYS A 81 -15.70 9.68 -4.07
N CYS A 82 -15.07 10.82 -3.78
CA CYS A 82 -13.67 11.07 -4.17
C CYS A 82 -12.72 10.04 -3.53
N LEU A 83 -12.91 9.72 -2.25
CA LEU A 83 -12.11 8.72 -1.56
C LEU A 83 -12.38 7.31 -2.11
N MET A 84 -13.63 6.93 -2.36
CA MET A 84 -13.99 5.64 -2.96
C MET A 84 -13.40 5.47 -4.37
N LEU A 85 -13.39 6.54 -5.18
CA LEU A 85 -12.75 6.56 -6.50
C LEU A 85 -11.23 6.28 -6.39
N LEU A 86 -10.55 6.87 -5.40
CA LEU A 86 -9.12 6.58 -5.17
C LEU A 86 -8.91 5.18 -4.61
N HIS A 87 -9.78 4.72 -3.71
CA HIS A 87 -9.72 3.36 -3.18
C HIS A 87 -9.81 2.33 -4.31
N GLY A 88 -10.78 2.48 -5.22
CA GLY A 88 -10.89 1.58 -6.36
C GLY A 88 -9.68 1.64 -7.31
N LEU A 89 -8.98 2.78 -7.42
CA LEU A 89 -7.70 2.85 -8.13
C LEU A 89 -6.62 1.99 -7.46
N PHE A 90 -6.47 2.06 -6.13
CA PHE A 90 -5.55 1.17 -5.40
C PHE A 90 -5.93 -0.30 -5.54
N PHE A 91 -7.23 -0.60 -5.58
CA PHE A 91 -7.75 -1.96 -5.74
C PHE A 91 -7.54 -2.53 -7.15
N SER A 92 -7.51 -1.66 -8.17
CA SER A 92 -7.43 -2.07 -9.58
C SER A 92 -6.08 -2.65 -10.02
N GLY A 93 -5.05 -2.61 -9.15
CA GLY A 93 -3.72 -3.16 -9.45
C GLY A 93 -2.92 -2.35 -10.49
N ILE A 94 -3.32 -1.11 -10.77
CA ILE A 94 -2.59 -0.22 -11.69
C ILE A 94 -1.30 0.25 -11.01
N MET A 95 -0.14 -0.23 -11.49
CA MET A 95 1.18 0.01 -10.89
C MET A 95 1.56 1.48 -10.71
N THR A 96 1.09 2.39 -11.57
CA THR A 96 1.38 3.83 -11.43
C THR A 96 0.76 4.41 -10.16
N VAL A 97 -0.33 3.84 -9.66
CA VAL A 97 -1.04 4.31 -8.47
C VAL A 97 -0.20 4.07 -7.21
N ASP A 98 0.51 2.94 -7.14
CA ASP A 98 1.38 2.60 -6.00
C ASP A 98 2.58 3.55 -5.83
N SER A 99 2.88 4.37 -6.86
CA SER A 99 3.94 5.37 -6.84
C SER A 99 3.50 6.76 -6.39
N ILE A 100 2.21 6.95 -6.04
CA ILE A 100 1.65 8.27 -5.69
C ILE A 100 2.29 8.89 -4.43
N GLY A 101 2.71 8.08 -3.47
CA GLY A 101 3.19 8.57 -2.17
C GLY A 101 2.04 9.08 -1.30
N ARG A 102 2.21 10.20 -0.60
CA ARG A 102 1.12 10.80 0.19
C ARG A 102 0.02 11.32 -0.72
N LEU A 103 -1.23 11.31 -0.25
CA LEU A 103 -2.32 11.88 -1.02
C LEU A 103 -2.11 13.39 -1.21
N PRO A 104 -2.40 13.94 -2.42
CA PRO A 104 -2.19 15.35 -2.73
C PRO A 104 -3.26 16.30 -2.16
N PHE A 105 -4.00 15.88 -1.13
CA PHE A 105 -5.01 16.67 -0.43
C PHE A 105 -5.15 16.16 1.00
N ASP A 106 -5.70 16.98 1.91
CA ASP A 106 -5.91 16.61 3.31
C ASP A 106 -7.38 16.73 3.74
N LEU A 107 -7.95 15.62 4.21
CA LEU A 107 -9.28 15.56 4.79
C LEU A 107 -9.28 15.28 6.31
N SER A 108 -8.12 15.29 6.97
CA SER A 108 -7.99 15.11 8.43
C SER A 108 -8.80 16.15 9.23
N GLY A 109 -9.02 17.33 8.65
CA GLY A 109 -9.79 18.45 9.19
C GLY A 109 -11.27 18.52 8.78
N PHE A 110 -11.75 17.57 7.97
CA PHE A 110 -13.05 17.69 7.29
C PHE A 110 -14.21 17.87 8.27
N GLY A 111 -14.98 18.95 8.10
CA GLY A 111 -16.20 19.20 8.88
C GLY A 111 -15.99 19.52 10.37
N ARG A 112 -14.77 19.77 10.86
CA ARG A 112 -14.47 20.01 12.30
C ARG A 112 -15.24 21.16 12.94
N ARG A 113 -15.72 22.14 12.17
CA ARG A 113 -16.51 23.28 12.66
C ARG A 113 -17.98 22.93 12.96
N LYS A 114 -18.46 21.74 12.59
CA LYS A 114 -19.84 21.31 12.84
C LYS A 114 -19.90 20.44 14.11
N SER A 115 -21.00 20.50 14.85
CA SER A 115 -21.23 19.63 16.02
C SER A 115 -21.11 18.15 15.62
N ARG A 116 -20.34 17.38 16.41
CA ARG A 116 -20.18 15.92 16.21
C ARG A 116 -21.51 15.16 16.36
N PHE A 117 -22.49 15.76 17.03
CA PHE A 117 -23.80 15.16 17.31
C PHE A 117 -24.85 15.45 16.23
N SER A 118 -24.54 16.27 15.22
CA SER A 118 -25.47 16.44 14.10
C SER A 118 -25.43 15.22 13.18
N ARG A 119 -26.53 14.98 12.45
CA ARG A 119 -26.60 13.91 11.43
C ARG A 119 -25.44 14.00 10.44
N THR A 120 -25.08 15.22 10.00
CA THR A 120 -23.93 15.45 9.11
C THR A 120 -22.57 15.34 9.81
N GLY A 121 -22.49 15.58 11.11
CA GLY A 121 -21.28 15.45 11.91
C GLY A 121 -20.74 14.02 11.93
N ARG A 122 -21.64 13.02 11.97
CA ARG A 122 -21.26 11.60 11.94
C ARG A 122 -20.60 11.22 10.61
N PHE A 123 -21.19 11.61 9.47
CA PHE A 123 -20.59 11.37 8.15
C PHE A 123 -19.23 12.04 7.98
N ASN A 124 -19.00 13.21 8.59
CA ASN A 124 -17.68 13.84 8.56
C ASN A 124 -16.63 13.00 9.29
N ILE A 125 -16.99 12.33 10.39
CA ILE A 125 -16.09 11.41 11.10
C ILE A 125 -15.77 10.19 10.22
N PHE A 126 -16.77 9.66 9.52
CA PHE A 126 -16.58 8.57 8.55
C PHE A 126 -15.58 8.95 7.45
N VAL A 127 -15.79 10.09 6.80
CA VAL A 127 -14.89 10.62 5.75
C VAL A 127 -13.46 10.76 6.26
N ARG A 128 -13.27 11.28 7.49
CA ARG A 128 -11.94 11.43 8.10
C ARG A 128 -11.26 10.09 8.35
N ALA A 129 -11.99 9.10 8.88
CA ALA A 129 -11.45 7.77 9.11
C ALA A 129 -11.05 7.10 7.79
N TYR A 130 -11.90 7.23 6.76
CA TYR A 130 -11.63 6.70 5.42
C TYR A 130 -10.40 7.35 4.77
N PHE A 131 -10.26 8.68 4.90
CA PHE A 131 -9.08 9.40 4.44
C PHE A 131 -7.80 8.94 5.15
N MET A 132 -7.81 8.79 6.48
CA MET A 132 -6.65 8.32 7.23
C MET A 132 -6.17 6.95 6.75
N PHE A 133 -7.11 6.04 6.49
CA PHE A 133 -6.80 4.74 5.88
C PHE A 133 -6.14 4.92 4.51
N LEU A 134 -6.74 5.70 3.61
CA LEU A 134 -6.22 5.82 2.24
C LEU A 134 -4.86 6.51 2.19
N ASP A 135 -4.61 7.50 3.04
CA ASP A 135 -3.31 8.18 3.12
C ASP A 135 -2.20 7.27 3.69
N GLU A 136 -2.54 6.33 4.57
CA GLU A 136 -1.62 5.27 4.99
C GLU A 136 -1.40 4.23 3.87
N ARG A 137 -2.47 3.85 3.16
CA ARG A 137 -2.42 2.89 2.05
C ARG A 137 -1.61 3.40 0.87
N SER A 138 -1.64 4.70 0.59
CA SER A 138 -0.99 5.31 -0.57
C SER A 138 0.55 5.30 -0.48
N ILE A 139 1.10 5.22 0.72
CA ILE A 139 2.55 5.15 0.96
C ILE A 139 3.09 3.72 1.17
N LEU A 140 2.23 2.71 1.09
CA LEU A 140 2.60 1.31 1.40
C LEU A 140 3.80 0.84 0.55
N TYR A 141 3.74 1.07 -0.76
CA TYR A 141 4.74 0.63 -1.75
C TYR A 141 5.59 1.77 -2.32
N TYR A 142 5.49 2.96 -1.73
CA TYR A 142 6.25 4.12 -2.19
C TYR A 142 7.77 3.94 -1.96
N ASN A 143 8.15 3.40 -0.81
CA ASN A 143 9.54 3.03 -0.54
C ASN A 143 9.80 1.59 -1.04
N LYS A 144 10.52 1.47 -2.15
CA LYS A 144 10.84 0.18 -2.79
C LYS A 144 11.93 -0.63 -2.08
N ASN A 145 12.65 -0.03 -1.13
CA ASN A 145 13.77 -0.67 -0.43
C ASN A 145 13.36 -1.40 0.85
N MET A 146 12.06 -1.42 1.17
CA MET A 146 11.57 -2.08 2.38
C MET A 146 11.70 -3.59 2.29
N ILE A 147 12.19 -4.21 3.36
CA ILE A 147 12.19 -5.66 3.48
C ILE A 147 10.77 -6.19 3.69
N ARG A 148 10.56 -7.47 3.37
CA ARG A 148 9.22 -8.09 3.36
C ARG A 148 8.49 -7.98 4.70
N LEU A 149 9.18 -8.20 5.82
CA LEU A 149 8.59 -8.10 7.16
C LEU A 149 8.10 -6.67 7.48
N GLU A 150 8.84 -5.64 7.08
CA GLU A 150 8.41 -4.25 7.29
C GLU A 150 7.16 -3.89 6.49
N ILE A 151 7.05 -4.42 5.27
CA ILE A 151 5.84 -4.26 4.44
C ILE A 151 4.64 -4.92 5.15
N ILE A 152 4.82 -6.12 5.71
CA ILE A 152 3.80 -6.81 6.50
C ILE A 152 3.37 -5.98 7.71
N VAL A 153 4.32 -5.39 8.45
CA VAL A 153 4.00 -4.50 9.59
C VAL A 153 3.18 -3.29 9.16
N LYS A 154 3.50 -2.67 8.02
CA LYS A 154 2.68 -1.57 7.46
C LYS A 154 1.28 -2.05 7.06
N MET A 155 1.16 -3.23 6.46
CA MET A 155 -0.13 -3.84 6.16
C MET A 155 -0.97 -4.08 7.42
N GLN A 156 -0.37 -4.54 8.53
CA GLN A 156 -1.08 -4.67 9.80
C GLN A 156 -1.60 -3.32 10.32
N ARG A 157 -0.83 -2.23 10.16
CA ARG A 157 -1.34 -0.88 10.48
C ARG A 157 -2.52 -0.47 9.61
N ILE A 158 -2.48 -0.78 8.31
CA ILE A 158 -3.60 -0.53 7.39
C ILE A 158 -4.85 -1.31 7.83
N VAL A 159 -4.70 -2.57 8.25
CA VAL A 159 -5.82 -3.37 8.81
C VAL A 159 -6.41 -2.71 10.05
N ASP A 160 -5.58 -2.18 10.97
CA ASP A 160 -6.08 -1.40 12.11
C ASP A 160 -6.84 -0.14 11.67
N SER A 161 -6.36 0.55 10.64
CA SER A 161 -6.97 1.75 10.07
C SER A 161 -8.33 1.45 9.43
N LEU A 162 -8.41 0.39 8.62
CA LEU A 162 -9.65 -0.10 8.01
C LEU A 162 -10.70 -0.43 9.08
N MET A 163 -10.31 -1.08 10.18
CA MET A 163 -11.23 -1.38 11.29
C MET A 163 -11.75 -0.13 12.01
N ARG A 164 -11.12 1.04 11.88
CA ARG A 164 -11.61 2.31 12.45
C ARG A 164 -12.72 2.93 11.62
N ILE A 165 -12.85 2.55 10.35
CA ILE A 165 -13.98 2.94 9.51
C ILE A 165 -15.17 2.12 9.95
N LYS A 166 -16.17 2.74 10.58
CA LYS A 166 -17.37 2.05 11.04
C LYS A 166 -18.57 2.53 10.22
N PRO A 167 -19.47 1.65 9.75
CA PRO A 167 -20.70 2.10 9.10
C PRO A 167 -21.46 3.10 9.97
N ILE A 168 -22.04 4.12 9.33
CA ILE A 168 -22.83 5.16 9.98
C ILE A 168 -24.15 5.32 9.24
N GLY A 169 -25.24 4.97 9.92
CA GLY A 169 -26.56 4.92 9.29
C GLY A 169 -26.66 3.86 8.21
N GLU A 170 -27.82 3.75 7.59
CA GLU A 170 -28.14 2.77 6.55
C GLU A 170 -28.32 3.47 5.20
N THR A 171 -27.37 4.34 4.82
CA THR A 171 -27.39 4.96 3.49
C THR A 171 -26.72 4.03 2.47
N PRO A 172 -27.32 3.79 1.29
CA PRO A 172 -26.74 2.91 0.27
C PRO A 172 -25.28 3.22 -0.08
N LEU A 173 -24.89 4.49 -0.21
CA LEU A 173 -23.50 4.88 -0.47
C LEU A 173 -22.53 4.50 0.66
N VAL A 174 -22.95 4.53 1.92
CA VAL A 174 -22.10 4.08 3.04
C VAL A 174 -21.96 2.57 3.01
N ILE A 175 -23.02 1.83 2.68
CA ILE A 175 -22.96 0.38 2.52
C ILE A 175 -21.97 0.03 1.39
N GLU A 176 -22.10 0.67 0.23
CA GLU A 176 -21.15 0.53 -0.90
C GLU A 176 -19.71 0.85 -0.45
N ALA A 177 -19.48 1.96 0.26
CA ALA A 177 -18.16 2.31 0.77
C ALA A 177 -17.59 1.26 1.74
N MET A 178 -18.45 0.66 2.56
CA MET A 178 -18.07 -0.39 3.49
C MET A 178 -17.75 -1.70 2.77
N GLU A 179 -18.43 -2.03 1.66
CA GLU A 179 -18.09 -3.20 0.85
C GLU A 179 -16.65 -3.09 0.29
N TYR A 180 -16.22 -1.89 -0.11
CA TYR A 180 -14.82 -1.64 -0.47
C TYR A 180 -13.88 -1.89 0.72
N VAL A 181 -14.23 -1.40 1.91
CA VAL A 181 -13.43 -1.56 3.14
C VAL A 181 -13.28 -3.03 3.51
N ILE A 182 -14.36 -3.82 3.47
CA ILE A 182 -14.31 -5.25 3.79
C ILE A 182 -13.45 -6.01 2.77
N SER A 183 -13.61 -5.72 1.48
CA SER A 183 -12.80 -6.32 0.41
C SER A 183 -11.31 -6.03 0.59
N GLU A 184 -10.95 -4.79 0.93
CA GLU A 184 -9.55 -4.41 1.18
C GLU A 184 -8.98 -5.11 2.43
N VAL A 185 -9.77 -5.26 3.51
CA VAL A 185 -9.34 -6.03 4.69
C VAL A 185 -8.98 -7.46 4.32
N VAL A 186 -9.84 -8.14 3.56
CA VAL A 186 -9.61 -9.52 3.13
C VAL A 186 -8.38 -9.61 2.22
N LEU A 187 -8.25 -8.68 1.28
CA LEU A 187 -7.12 -8.61 0.36
C LEU A 187 -5.79 -8.43 1.10
N ILE A 188 -5.71 -7.43 1.98
CA ILE A 188 -4.50 -7.13 2.75
C ILE A 188 -4.16 -8.28 3.71
N ASN A 189 -5.13 -8.90 4.38
CA ASN A 189 -4.88 -10.10 5.20
C ASN A 189 -4.31 -11.26 4.38
N GLY A 190 -4.81 -11.46 3.15
CA GLY A 190 -4.24 -12.44 2.23
C GLY A 190 -2.80 -12.14 1.86
N HIS A 191 -2.46 -10.87 1.62
CA HIS A 191 -1.08 -10.45 1.35
C HIS A 191 -0.16 -10.63 2.57
N ILE A 192 -0.63 -10.33 3.79
CA ILE A 192 0.10 -10.60 5.03
C ILE A 192 0.43 -12.09 5.13
N CYS A 193 -0.57 -12.96 4.99
CA CYS A 193 -0.37 -14.41 5.14
C CYS A 193 0.56 -14.99 4.07
N ARG A 194 0.40 -14.59 2.80
CA ARG A 194 1.29 -15.02 1.71
C ARG A 194 2.71 -14.50 1.87
N GLY A 195 2.86 -13.22 2.23
CA GLY A 195 4.17 -12.61 2.47
C GLY A 195 4.91 -13.30 3.62
N PHE A 196 4.20 -13.59 4.70
CA PHE A 196 4.75 -14.30 5.85
C PHE A 196 5.13 -15.75 5.52
N ALA A 197 4.26 -16.47 4.80
CA ALA A 197 4.55 -17.81 4.32
C ALA A 197 5.82 -17.85 3.44
N GLY A 198 5.91 -16.94 2.48
CA GLY A 198 7.09 -16.80 1.64
C GLY A 198 8.35 -16.48 2.45
N PHE A 199 8.25 -15.61 3.47
CA PHE A 199 9.39 -15.31 4.33
C PHE A 199 9.92 -16.57 5.02
N LEU A 200 9.03 -17.38 5.62
CA LEU A 200 9.43 -18.63 6.25
C LEU A 200 10.02 -19.62 5.25
N SER A 201 9.45 -19.71 4.04
CA SER A 201 10.02 -20.56 2.98
C SER A 201 11.42 -20.12 2.55
N ASP A 202 11.67 -18.81 2.47
CA ASP A 202 12.99 -18.27 2.12
C ASP A 202 14.04 -18.61 3.21
N VAL A 203 13.67 -18.49 4.48
CA VAL A 203 14.53 -18.88 5.62
C VAL A 203 14.78 -20.39 5.64
N GLN A 204 13.74 -21.21 5.47
CA GLN A 204 13.86 -22.68 5.51
C GLN A 204 14.63 -23.27 4.33
N SER A 205 14.61 -22.61 3.17
CA SER A 205 15.37 -23.03 1.99
C SER A 205 16.84 -22.62 2.05
N ASN A 206 17.31 -22.11 3.20
CA ASN A 206 18.64 -21.53 3.41
C ASN A 206 18.97 -20.37 2.45
N MET A 207 17.96 -19.73 1.87
CA MET A 207 18.15 -18.59 0.97
C MET A 207 18.33 -17.27 1.76
N LEU A 208 17.94 -17.24 3.03
CA LEU A 208 18.07 -16.11 3.93
C LEU A 208 18.58 -16.58 5.30
N GLU A 209 19.69 -16.03 5.79
CA GLU A 209 20.04 -16.14 7.21
C GLU A 209 19.13 -15.22 8.01
N ILE A 210 18.45 -15.76 9.03
CA ILE A 210 17.53 -14.98 9.87
C ILE A 210 18.30 -14.35 11.03
N SER A 211 18.24 -13.02 11.13
CA SER A 211 18.77 -12.31 12.30
C SER A 211 17.81 -12.41 13.50
N SER A 212 18.32 -12.23 14.72
CA SER A 212 17.47 -12.18 15.93
C SER A 212 16.41 -11.09 15.81
N ALA A 213 16.74 -9.94 15.22
CA ALA A 213 15.80 -8.83 15.02
C ALA A 213 14.65 -9.20 14.06
N GLU A 214 14.93 -9.94 12.99
CA GLU A 214 13.91 -10.41 12.06
C GLU A 214 13.03 -11.49 12.68
N ALA A 215 13.61 -12.40 13.48
CA ALA A 215 12.86 -13.42 14.21
C ALA A 215 11.88 -12.77 15.23
N ASP A 216 12.34 -11.79 15.99
CA ASP A 216 11.51 -11.01 16.92
C ASP A 216 10.39 -10.25 16.18
N LEU A 217 10.72 -9.64 15.04
CA LEU A 217 9.74 -8.93 14.22
C LEU A 217 8.68 -9.89 13.66
N ALA A 218 9.10 -11.05 13.18
CA ALA A 218 8.20 -12.11 12.72
C ALA A 218 7.26 -12.59 13.84
N MET A 219 7.75 -12.71 15.08
CA MET A 219 6.91 -13.06 16.22
C MET A 219 5.88 -11.99 16.55
N ASN A 220 6.30 -10.73 16.53
CA ASN A 220 5.38 -9.60 16.72
C ASN A 220 4.29 -9.57 15.64
N ILE A 221 4.65 -9.91 14.39
CA ILE A 221 3.68 -10.05 13.28
C ILE A 221 2.66 -11.16 13.58
N VAL A 222 3.10 -12.33 14.06
CA VAL A 222 2.19 -13.43 14.43
C VAL A 222 1.24 -12.99 15.54
N ALA A 223 1.77 -12.47 16.64
CA ALA A 223 0.98 -12.03 17.79
C ALA A 223 -0.05 -10.97 17.40
N LYS A 224 0.36 -9.99 16.58
CA LYS A 224 -0.53 -8.95 16.06
C LYS A 224 -1.62 -9.52 15.16
N SER A 225 -1.29 -10.47 14.28
CA SER A 225 -2.26 -11.13 13.39
C SER A 225 -3.35 -11.88 14.17
N LEU A 226 -2.97 -12.58 15.25
CA LEU A 226 -3.92 -13.25 16.14
C LEU A 226 -4.85 -12.24 16.81
N SER A 227 -4.32 -11.16 17.38
CA SER A 227 -5.12 -10.09 18.00
C SER A 227 -6.05 -9.40 17.00
N GLN A 228 -5.57 -9.12 15.79
CA GLN A 228 -6.38 -8.49 14.75
C GLN A 228 -7.51 -9.39 14.29
N ARG A 229 -7.27 -10.70 14.17
CA ARG A 229 -8.30 -11.68 13.79
C ARG A 229 -9.51 -11.65 14.72
N GLU A 230 -9.28 -11.62 16.04
CA GLU A 230 -10.36 -11.54 17.03
C GLU A 230 -11.17 -10.24 16.90
N LYS A 231 -10.48 -9.12 16.65
CA LYS A 231 -11.12 -7.81 16.44
C LYS A 231 -11.90 -7.76 15.13
N LEU A 232 -11.36 -8.36 14.08
CA LEU A 232 -11.98 -8.45 12.75
C LEU A 232 -13.28 -9.23 12.80
N PHE A 233 -13.33 -10.33 13.56
CA PHE A 233 -14.57 -11.10 13.73
C PHE A 233 -15.70 -10.21 14.26
N LYS A 234 -15.47 -9.52 15.38
CA LYS A 234 -16.44 -8.58 15.98
C LYS A 234 -16.78 -7.43 15.03
N TYR A 235 -15.79 -6.94 14.28
CA TYR A 235 -15.99 -5.86 13.32
C TYR A 235 -16.86 -6.27 12.13
N PHE A 236 -16.70 -7.49 11.62
CA PHE A 236 -17.50 -8.00 10.51
C PHE A 236 -18.93 -8.32 10.93
N GLU A 237 -19.14 -8.86 12.13
CA GLU A 237 -20.47 -8.98 12.73
C GLU A 237 -21.14 -7.60 12.86
N PHE A 238 -20.40 -6.60 13.35
CA PHE A 238 -20.89 -5.23 13.43
C PHE A 238 -21.30 -4.69 12.05
N CYS A 239 -20.48 -4.87 11.01
CA CYS A 239 -20.81 -4.38 9.66
C CYS A 239 -22.01 -5.11 9.04
N ARG A 240 -22.16 -6.41 9.30
CA ARG A 240 -23.31 -7.20 8.87
C ARG A 240 -24.61 -6.66 9.44
N GLY A 241 -24.60 -6.19 10.69
CA GLY A 241 -25.75 -5.55 11.33
C GLY A 241 -26.23 -4.27 10.63
N PHE A 242 -25.40 -3.65 9.78
CA PHE A 242 -25.75 -2.48 8.96
C PHE A 242 -26.06 -2.84 7.49
N GLY A 243 -26.19 -4.12 7.15
CA GLY A 243 -26.51 -4.57 5.79
C GLY A 243 -25.31 -4.67 4.85
N VAL A 244 -24.07 -4.63 5.34
CA VAL A 244 -22.87 -4.84 4.51
C VAL A 244 -22.76 -6.31 4.12
N THR A 245 -23.06 -6.63 2.86
CA THR A 245 -23.30 -8.00 2.40
C THR A 245 -22.04 -8.84 2.36
N ASN A 246 -20.95 -8.30 1.80
CA ASN A 246 -19.68 -9.03 1.66
C ASN A 246 -18.98 -9.32 3.00
N ALA A 247 -19.43 -8.74 4.12
CA ALA A 247 -19.01 -9.13 5.47
C ALA A 247 -19.59 -10.49 5.92
N GLN A 248 -20.50 -11.08 5.14
CA GLN A 248 -21.06 -12.41 5.41
C GLN A 248 -20.16 -13.55 4.92
N GLU A 249 -19.47 -13.34 3.80
CA GLU A 249 -18.66 -14.35 3.10
C GLU A 249 -17.26 -14.53 3.71
N THR A 250 -16.93 -13.76 4.74
CA THR A 250 -15.59 -13.68 5.32
C THR A 250 -15.26 -14.77 6.34
N SER A 251 -15.98 -15.89 6.36
CA SER A 251 -15.69 -17.00 7.28
C SER A 251 -14.31 -17.63 7.04
N ASN A 252 -13.68 -17.36 5.89
CA ASN A 252 -12.41 -17.93 5.46
C ASN A 252 -11.26 -16.91 5.38
N ILE A 253 -11.21 -15.90 6.26
CA ILE A 253 -10.02 -15.02 6.31
C ILE A 253 -8.78 -15.87 6.51
N LEU A 254 -7.81 -15.75 5.59
CA LEU A 254 -6.54 -16.45 5.68
C LEU A 254 -5.84 -16.13 7.00
N ARG A 255 -5.20 -17.14 7.57
CA ARG A 255 -4.48 -17.04 8.84
C ARG A 255 -3.08 -17.59 8.69
N ILE A 256 -2.16 -17.03 9.47
CA ILE A 256 -0.89 -17.68 9.74
C ILE A 256 -1.19 -19.01 10.44
N THR A 257 -0.60 -20.09 9.95
CA THR A 257 -0.91 -21.45 10.40
C THR A 257 -0.12 -21.82 11.65
N GLU A 258 -0.62 -22.79 12.42
CA GLU A 258 0.10 -23.33 13.58
C GLU A 258 1.45 -23.93 13.21
N SER A 259 1.53 -24.60 12.06
CA SER A 259 2.79 -25.09 11.51
C SER A 259 3.82 -23.96 11.30
N GLN A 260 3.39 -22.81 10.79
CA GLN A 260 4.25 -21.63 10.61
C GLN A 260 4.72 -21.07 11.96
N MET A 261 3.86 -21.07 12.98
CA MET A 261 4.22 -20.63 14.33
C MET A 261 5.26 -21.55 14.97
N ILE A 262 5.12 -22.86 14.82
CA ILE A 262 6.10 -23.85 15.31
C ILE A 262 7.45 -23.69 14.63
N VAL A 263 7.47 -23.44 13.31
CA VAL A 263 8.71 -23.17 12.56
C VAL A 263 9.39 -21.92 13.10
N LEU A 264 8.64 -20.83 13.27
CA LEU A 264 9.19 -19.58 13.78
C LEU A 264 9.73 -19.72 15.20
N ASP A 265 9.05 -20.46 16.07
CA ASP A 265 9.52 -20.74 17.43
C ASP A 265 10.89 -21.42 17.41
N LYS A 266 11.08 -22.43 16.57
CA LYS A 266 12.40 -23.07 16.40
C LYS A 266 13.47 -22.10 15.90
N LEU A 267 13.11 -21.19 14.97
CA LEU A 267 14.04 -20.20 14.44
C LEU A 267 14.49 -19.18 15.48
N LEU A 268 13.60 -18.75 16.39
CA LEU A 268 13.97 -17.85 17.50
C LEU A 268 15.06 -18.44 18.40
N HIS A 269 15.04 -19.75 18.64
CA HIS A 269 16.04 -20.41 19.47
C HIS A 269 17.41 -20.47 18.79
N ILE A 270 17.44 -20.49 17.45
CA ILE A 270 18.67 -20.63 16.64
C ILE A 270 19.24 -19.26 16.24
N ALA A 271 18.40 -18.24 16.03
CA ALA A 271 18.82 -16.93 15.51
C ALA A 271 19.92 -16.23 16.33
N PRO A 272 19.90 -16.20 17.69
CA PRO A 272 21.00 -15.65 18.48
C PRO A 272 22.33 -16.38 18.24
N GLU A 273 22.26 -17.68 17.93
CA GLU A 273 23.42 -18.49 17.60
C GLU A 273 24.05 -18.08 16.26
N LEU A 274 23.21 -17.76 15.27
CA LEU A 274 23.64 -17.33 13.96
C LEU A 274 24.23 -15.91 14.01
N ASP A 275 23.59 -15.00 14.74
CA ASP A 275 24.08 -13.63 14.91
C ASP A 275 25.48 -13.61 15.54
N TRP A 276 25.76 -14.45 16.56
CA TRP A 276 27.12 -14.49 17.12
C TRP A 276 28.13 -15.07 16.13
N LYS A 277 27.75 -16.07 15.33
CA LYS A 277 28.64 -16.66 14.32
C LYS A 277 28.98 -15.63 13.26
N ALA A 278 27.98 -14.93 12.73
CA ALA A 278 28.16 -13.85 11.76
C ALA A 278 29.05 -12.73 12.32
N ALA A 279 28.86 -12.34 13.58
CA ALA A 279 29.70 -11.32 14.24
C ALA A 279 31.18 -11.74 14.42
N LYS A 280 31.48 -13.05 14.46
CA LYS A 280 32.85 -13.57 14.53
C LYS A 280 33.51 -13.76 13.16
N VAL A 281 32.74 -13.76 12.08
CA VAL A 281 33.30 -13.73 10.72
C VAL A 281 33.78 -12.30 10.46
N THR A 282 35.04 -12.00 10.78
CA THR A 282 35.70 -10.77 10.32
C THR A 282 35.70 -10.77 8.79
N PRO A 283 35.31 -9.66 8.12
CA PRO A 283 35.52 -9.55 6.69
C PRO A 283 37.03 -9.63 6.46
N VAL A 284 37.47 -10.54 5.58
CA VAL A 284 38.86 -10.55 5.09
C VAL A 284 39.13 -9.14 4.58
N THR A 285 39.99 -8.40 5.29
CA THR A 285 40.32 -7.05 4.90
C THR A 285 41.25 -7.11 3.70
N ALA A 286 41.31 -6.05 2.89
CA ALA A 286 42.27 -5.99 1.78
C ALA A 286 43.73 -6.18 2.25
N ALA A 287 44.02 -5.94 3.54
CA ALA A 287 45.32 -6.23 4.15
C ALA A 287 45.58 -7.75 4.30
N ASP A 288 44.56 -8.53 4.64
CA ASP A 288 44.66 -9.99 4.79
C ASP A 288 44.83 -10.72 3.43
N MET A 289 44.38 -10.10 2.32
CA MET A 289 44.65 -10.61 0.97
C MET A 289 46.09 -10.33 0.49
N VAL A 290 46.75 -9.29 1.02
CA VAL A 290 48.15 -8.95 0.67
C VAL A 290 49.13 -9.90 1.37
N ASP A 291 48.81 -10.38 2.58
CA ASP A 291 49.65 -11.35 3.29
C ASP A 291 49.63 -12.75 2.63
N LEU A 292 48.51 -13.13 1.99
CA LEU A 292 48.45 -14.37 1.20
C LEU A 292 49.29 -14.29 -0.09
N VAL A 293 49.26 -13.15 -0.79
CA VAL A 293 50.07 -12.95 -2.01
C VAL A 293 51.57 -12.82 -1.70
N THR A 294 51.95 -12.18 -0.58
CA THR A 294 53.36 -12.04 -0.19
C THR A 294 53.96 -13.33 0.40
N SER A 295 53.13 -14.28 0.85
CA SER A 295 53.58 -15.60 1.29
C SER A 295 53.84 -16.57 0.13
N GLU A 296 53.22 -16.40 -1.04
CA GLU A 296 53.55 -17.14 -2.28
C GLU A 296 54.79 -16.57 -3.01
N GLU A 297 55.11 -15.28 -2.86
CA GLU A 297 56.31 -14.69 -3.49
C GLU A 297 57.62 -14.94 -2.71
N ARG A 298 57.56 -15.44 -1.47
CA ARG A 298 58.77 -15.74 -0.67
C ARG A 298 59.37 -17.13 -0.87
N SER A 299 58.80 -17.98 -1.73
CA SER A 299 59.35 -19.31 -2.03
C SER A 299 60.07 -19.42 -3.38
N ASN A 300 60.16 -18.35 -4.18
CA ASN A 300 60.90 -18.38 -5.45
C ASN A 300 62.13 -17.45 -5.41
N SER A 301 63.25 -17.97 -4.88
CA SER A 301 64.56 -17.40 -5.16
C SER A 301 65.01 -17.80 -6.57
N PRO A 302 65.46 -16.86 -7.42
CA PRO A 302 66.07 -17.17 -8.69
C PRO A 302 67.57 -17.40 -8.50
N SER A 303 68.03 -18.65 -8.62
CA SER A 303 69.44 -18.93 -8.85
C SER A 303 69.66 -20.27 -9.55
N ASP A 304 70.01 -20.12 -10.83
CA ASP A 304 71.12 -20.78 -11.51
C ASP A 304 70.90 -21.97 -12.47
N PHE A 305 71.64 -21.82 -13.58
CA PHE A 305 72.18 -22.79 -14.55
C PHE A 305 71.38 -23.21 -15.82
N LEU A 306 71.66 -22.45 -16.90
CA LEU A 306 72.27 -22.88 -18.17
C LEU A 306 72.36 -24.39 -18.52
N THR A 307 72.11 -24.66 -19.81
CA THR A 307 72.69 -25.71 -20.71
C THR A 307 72.43 -27.17 -20.30
N PHE A 308 71.59 -27.93 -20.99
CA PHE A 308 71.76 -28.56 -22.31
C PHE A 308 70.40 -29.10 -22.78
#